data_AF-A0A3M0KDU6-F1
#
_entry.id   AF-A0A3M0KDU6-F1
#
_cell.length_a   1.000
_cell.length_b   1.000
_cell.length_c   1.000
_cell.angle_alpha   90.00
_cell.angle_beta   90.00
_cell.angle_gamma   90.00
#
_symmetry.space_group_name_H-M   'P 1'
#
loop_
_entity.id
_entity.type
_entity.pdbx_description
1 polymer ?
#
loop_
_entity_poly.entity_id
_entity_poly.type
_entity_poly.pdbx_seq_one_letter_code
_entity_poly.pdbx_strand_id
1 'polypeptide(L)'
;MAAGGLAGLLPAQTQLEYALLDADTAQEKENLVYQYLKKMDSRERDLTVPELGGDLQWLNTEGPISLHKDLCGKVVVLDFFTYCCINCLHLLPDLHALEHQYSDKDGLVIVGVHSAKFPNEKVLDNIKSAVLRYNIVHPVVNDADATLWHELEVSCWPTLVILGPRGNMLFSLVGEGHREKLFLFTSITLKFYKERGQIKDNNIGIKLYRDSLPPSPLLFPGKVTVDDSGERLVIADTGHHRILVTRKNGQILHTIGGPNSGRRDGGFSEAAFNSPQGIAIKNNVIYVADTENHLIRKIDLELQMVTTVAGIGVQGVDKEGGAKGEEQPISSPWDVIFGSSISGTQEDDVLWIAMAGIHQIWALMLEGGKLPKGSDLKKGVCLRFAGSGNEENRNNAYPHKAGFAQPSGLSLAPEEPWNCLFVADSESSTVRTISLKDGAVKHLVGGERDPLNLFAFGDVDGAGINAKLQHPLGVTWDKKRKLLYVADSYNHKIKVVDPKMKNCATLAGTGEAGNVVGSSFTQSAFNEPGDSKLNEEAPSAWFITAEDNTWLLQGQCLTGEIKDVSCQTVIPFQLPGSCVSAEATLAIKACLYYCSKGSSACMMAGVSFSQPLQVTGTDRGSSAQVELTHTFVTN
;
A
#
# COMPACT_ATOMS: atom_id res chain seq x y z
N MET A 1 -40.97 -19.15 0.38
CA MET A 1 -39.69 -18.66 0.90
C MET A 1 -39.32 -17.45 0.05
N ALA A 2 -39.54 -16.24 0.56
CA ALA A 2 -39.24 -15.03 -0.19
C ALA A 2 -37.73 -14.78 -0.13
N ALA A 3 -37.07 -14.65 -1.28
CA ALA A 3 -35.64 -14.41 -1.40
C ALA A 3 -35.26 -13.12 -0.63
N GLY A 4 -34.53 -13.27 0.47
CA GLY A 4 -34.23 -12.20 1.43
C GLY A 4 -32.95 -11.41 1.16
N GLY A 5 -32.23 -11.69 0.07
CA GLY A 5 -30.97 -11.03 -0.30
C GLY A 5 -31.06 -10.21 -1.60
N LEU A 6 -29.89 -9.88 -2.17
CA LEU A 6 -29.78 -9.08 -3.40
C LEU A 6 -30.50 -9.71 -4.61
N ALA A 7 -30.70 -11.03 -4.61
CA ALA A 7 -31.47 -11.75 -5.62
C ALA A 7 -32.90 -11.19 -5.82
N GLY A 8 -33.50 -10.56 -4.81
CA GLY A 8 -34.82 -9.94 -4.90
C GLY A 8 -34.88 -8.69 -5.80
N LEU A 9 -33.74 -8.05 -6.07
CA LEU A 9 -33.60 -6.90 -6.96
C LEU A 9 -33.34 -7.32 -8.41
N LEU A 10 -32.60 -8.42 -8.60
CA LEU A 10 -31.98 -8.78 -9.87
C LEU A 10 -32.93 -8.76 -11.08
N PRO A 11 -34.15 -9.35 -11.05
CA PRO A 11 -35.02 -9.35 -12.23
C PRO A 11 -35.54 -7.96 -12.60
N ALA A 12 -35.80 -7.10 -11.62
CA ALA A 12 -36.35 -5.77 -11.86
C ALA A 12 -35.24 -4.79 -12.27
N GLN A 13 -34.08 -4.87 -11.63
CA GLN A 13 -32.94 -3.99 -11.92
C GLN A 13 -32.34 -4.30 -13.29
N THR A 14 -32.15 -5.58 -13.65
CA THR A 14 -31.63 -5.95 -14.98
C THR A 14 -32.54 -5.48 -16.12
N GLN A 15 -33.86 -5.49 -15.91
CA GLN A 15 -34.81 -4.94 -16.88
C GLN A 15 -34.64 -3.42 -17.04
N LEU A 16 -34.43 -2.69 -15.94
CA LEU A 16 -34.11 -1.27 -15.99
C LEU A 16 -32.79 -1.03 -16.73
N GLU A 17 -31.75 -1.81 -16.43
CA GLU A 17 -30.44 -1.67 -17.06
C GLU A 17 -30.49 -1.92 -18.57
N TYR A 18 -31.26 -2.89 -19.03
CA TYR A 18 -31.50 -3.11 -20.47
C TYR A 18 -32.15 -1.89 -21.12
N ALA A 19 -33.18 -1.31 -20.47
CA ALA A 19 -33.82 -0.10 -20.98
C ALA A 19 -32.89 1.13 -20.96
N LEU A 20 -31.96 1.21 -20.01
CA LEU A 20 -30.97 2.28 -19.93
C LEU A 20 -29.92 2.22 -21.05
N LEU A 21 -29.66 1.04 -21.62
CA LEU A 21 -28.78 0.88 -22.78
C LEU A 21 -29.42 1.43 -24.06
N ASP A 22 -30.73 1.30 -24.19
CA ASP A 22 -31.50 1.77 -25.35
C ASP A 22 -31.90 3.26 -25.25
N ALA A 23 -31.69 3.90 -24.10
CA ALA A 23 -32.09 5.29 -23.86
C ALA A 23 -31.09 6.30 -24.44
N ASP A 24 -31.55 7.15 -25.36
CA ASP A 24 -30.72 8.09 -26.12
C ASP A 24 -30.42 9.39 -25.35
N THR A 25 -31.24 9.73 -24.36
CA THR A 25 -31.14 11.01 -23.63
C THR A 25 -31.01 10.83 -22.12
N ALA A 26 -30.32 11.77 -21.47
CA ALA A 26 -30.23 11.79 -20.01
C ALA A 26 -31.62 11.84 -19.34
N GLN A 27 -32.54 12.65 -19.89
CA GLN A 27 -33.89 12.78 -19.33
C GLN A 27 -34.69 11.47 -19.40
N GLU A 28 -34.53 10.70 -20.47
CA GLU A 28 -35.14 9.38 -20.60
C GLU A 28 -34.59 8.40 -19.57
N LYS A 29 -33.26 8.38 -19.38
CA LYS A 29 -32.62 7.58 -18.32
C LYS A 29 -33.16 7.94 -16.93
N GLU A 30 -33.25 9.23 -16.61
CA GLU A 30 -33.84 9.68 -15.33
C GLU A 30 -35.28 9.21 -15.15
N ASN A 31 -36.10 9.31 -16.21
CA ASN A 31 -37.51 8.89 -16.17
C ASN A 31 -37.64 7.38 -15.96
N LEU A 32 -36.82 6.57 -16.63
CA LEU A 32 -36.79 5.12 -16.45
C LEU A 32 -36.46 4.74 -15.00
N VAL A 33 -35.44 5.37 -14.41
CA VAL A 33 -35.05 5.15 -13.01
C VAL A 33 -36.18 5.59 -12.07
N TYR A 34 -36.83 6.73 -12.34
CA TYR A 34 -37.96 7.19 -11.53
C TYR A 34 -39.15 6.22 -11.58
N GLN A 35 -39.49 5.66 -12.76
CA GLN A 35 -40.55 4.65 -12.88
C GLN A 35 -40.18 3.35 -12.16
N TYR A 36 -38.91 2.94 -12.22
CA TYR A 36 -38.40 1.82 -11.44
C TYR A 36 -38.60 2.06 -9.94
N LEU A 37 -38.21 3.21 -9.42
CA LEU A 37 -38.40 3.56 -8.01
C LEU A 37 -39.87 3.55 -7.60
N LYS A 38 -40.76 4.07 -8.45
CA LYS A 38 -42.21 4.02 -8.21
C LYS A 38 -42.72 2.58 -8.08
N LYS A 39 -42.22 1.66 -8.91
CA LYS A 39 -42.55 0.22 -8.86
C LYS A 39 -41.97 -0.47 -7.62
N MET A 40 -40.75 -0.10 -7.22
CA MET A 40 -40.08 -0.67 -6.05
C MET A 40 -40.73 -0.21 -4.75
N ASP A 41 -41.04 1.07 -4.63
CA ASP A 41 -41.70 1.66 -3.44
C ASP A 41 -43.17 1.25 -3.30
N SER A 42 -43.82 0.78 -4.37
CA SER A 42 -45.20 0.28 -4.32
C SER A 42 -45.33 -1.21 -3.97
N ARG A 43 -44.23 -1.91 -3.66
CA ARG A 43 -44.27 -3.33 -3.27
C ARG A 43 -44.99 -3.47 -1.91
N GLU A 44 -45.82 -4.51 -1.77
CA GLU A 44 -46.51 -4.79 -0.49
C GLU A 44 -45.53 -5.17 0.64
N ARG A 45 -44.37 -5.72 0.27
CA ARG A 45 -43.29 -6.07 1.20
C ARG A 45 -41.97 -5.53 0.70
N ASP A 46 -41.38 -4.63 1.49
CA ASP A 46 -40.05 -4.09 1.23
C ASP A 46 -39.00 -5.20 1.34
N LEU A 47 -37.98 -5.12 0.49
CA LEU A 47 -36.73 -5.88 0.65
C LEU A 47 -35.87 -5.09 1.63
N THR A 48 -35.90 -5.45 2.90
CA THR A 48 -35.18 -4.72 3.95
C THR A 48 -33.80 -5.30 4.16
N VAL A 49 -32.82 -4.43 4.38
CA VAL A 49 -31.49 -4.85 4.86
C VAL A 49 -31.58 -5.24 6.34
N PRO A 50 -30.90 -6.31 6.78
CA PRO A 50 -30.69 -6.60 8.20
C PRO A 50 -30.06 -5.42 8.93
N GLU A 51 -30.29 -5.31 10.25
CA GLU A 51 -29.66 -4.23 11.04
C GLU A 51 -28.14 -4.39 11.09
N LEU A 52 -27.41 -3.28 11.10
CA LEU A 52 -25.97 -3.28 11.34
C LEU A 52 -25.73 -3.69 12.79
N GLY A 53 -25.04 -4.81 13.02
CA GLY A 53 -24.89 -5.42 14.34
C GLY A 53 -24.51 -4.39 15.41
N GLY A 54 -25.32 -4.29 16.47
CA GLY A 54 -25.20 -3.22 17.48
C GLY A 54 -23.89 -3.23 18.28
N ASP A 55 -23.21 -4.38 18.32
CA ASP A 55 -21.93 -4.58 19.03
C ASP A 55 -20.71 -4.44 18.10
N LEU A 56 -20.91 -4.16 16.80
CA LEU A 56 -19.82 -3.99 15.85
C LEU A 56 -19.03 -2.72 16.14
N GLN A 57 -17.75 -2.75 15.80
CA GLN A 57 -16.84 -1.63 15.98
C GLN A 57 -16.98 -0.66 14.80
N TRP A 58 -17.04 0.63 15.12
CA TRP A 58 -17.24 1.71 14.14
C TRP A 58 -16.07 2.68 14.11
N LEU A 59 -15.82 3.23 12.93
CA LEU A 59 -14.84 4.27 12.64
C LEU A 59 -15.52 5.43 11.92
N ASN A 60 -14.92 6.62 12.04
CA ASN A 60 -15.45 7.87 11.50
C ASN A 60 -16.83 8.29 12.03
N THR A 61 -17.21 7.81 13.22
CA THR A 61 -18.50 8.11 13.87
C THR A 61 -18.32 8.40 15.36
N GLU A 62 -19.27 9.09 15.97
CA GLU A 62 -19.32 9.30 17.43
C GLU A 62 -19.70 8.02 18.21
N GLY A 63 -20.39 7.10 17.55
CA GLY A 63 -20.82 5.81 18.09
C GLY A 63 -21.40 4.90 17.00
N PRO A 64 -21.98 3.75 17.38
CA PRO A 64 -22.63 2.84 16.44
C PRO A 64 -23.81 3.51 15.73
N ILE A 65 -23.96 3.23 14.44
CA ILE A 65 -25.07 3.73 13.60
C ILE A 65 -26.05 2.58 13.32
N SER A 66 -27.33 2.81 13.59
CA SER A 66 -28.44 1.92 13.23
C SER A 66 -29.12 2.39 11.94
N LEU A 67 -29.38 1.45 11.02
CA LEU A 67 -30.12 1.71 9.78
C LEU A 67 -31.54 2.20 10.07
N HIS A 68 -32.21 1.59 11.05
CA HIS A 68 -33.63 1.86 11.33
C HIS A 68 -33.87 3.02 12.28
N LYS A 69 -32.87 3.43 13.07
CA LYS A 69 -32.97 4.56 14.01
C LYS A 69 -32.29 5.81 13.48
N ASP A 70 -31.00 5.72 13.17
CA ASP A 70 -30.15 6.88 12.89
C ASP A 70 -30.21 7.29 11.42
N LEU A 71 -30.28 6.30 10.50
CA LEU A 71 -30.36 6.54 9.06
C LEU A 71 -31.80 6.58 8.51
N CYS A 72 -32.80 6.52 9.40
CA CYS A 72 -34.20 6.63 9.01
C CYS A 72 -34.50 8.02 8.40
N GLY A 73 -34.96 8.03 7.15
CA GLY A 73 -35.15 9.25 6.36
C GLY A 73 -33.93 9.67 5.54
N LYS A 74 -32.97 8.76 5.32
CA LYS A 74 -31.79 8.98 4.46
C LYS A 74 -31.76 7.97 3.32
N VAL A 75 -31.23 8.37 2.19
CA VAL A 75 -30.70 7.45 1.19
C VAL A 75 -29.35 6.97 1.70
N VAL A 76 -29.13 5.66 1.70
CA VAL A 76 -27.89 5.07 2.22
C VAL A 76 -27.20 4.30 1.11
N VAL A 77 -25.89 4.47 0.96
CA VAL A 77 -25.05 3.64 0.10
C VAL A 77 -24.19 2.76 1.00
N LEU A 78 -24.47 1.47 1.04
CA LEU A 78 -23.59 0.50 1.68
C LEU A 78 -22.50 0.11 0.69
N ASP A 79 -21.25 0.24 1.11
CA ASP A 79 -20.08 -0.20 0.34
C ASP A 79 -19.48 -1.45 0.99
N PHE A 80 -19.72 -2.62 0.40
CA PHE A 80 -19.10 -3.87 0.83
C PHE A 80 -17.69 -3.96 0.26
N PHE A 81 -16.70 -3.59 1.07
CA PHE A 81 -15.32 -3.44 0.64
C PHE A 81 -14.33 -4.11 1.60
N THR A 82 -13.09 -4.28 1.14
CA THR A 82 -11.93 -4.69 1.94
C THR A 82 -10.71 -3.91 1.44
N TYR A 83 -9.81 -3.49 2.32
CA TYR A 83 -8.77 -2.52 1.95
C TYR A 83 -7.59 -3.12 1.18
N CYS A 84 -7.45 -4.44 1.14
CA CYS A 84 -6.42 -5.11 0.33
C CYS A 84 -6.69 -5.05 -1.17
N CYS A 85 -7.98 -4.99 -1.56
CA CYS A 85 -8.45 -5.23 -2.91
C CYS A 85 -8.35 -3.97 -3.77
N ILE A 86 -7.58 -4.01 -4.85
CA ILE A 86 -7.41 -2.87 -5.76
C ILE A 86 -8.72 -2.38 -6.37
N ASN A 87 -9.66 -3.29 -6.66
CA ASN A 87 -10.97 -2.92 -7.21
C ASN A 87 -11.78 -2.07 -6.21
N CYS A 88 -11.63 -2.33 -4.90
CA CYS A 88 -12.25 -1.50 -3.87
C CYS A 88 -11.61 -0.12 -3.82
N LEU A 89 -10.28 -0.05 -3.93
CA LEU A 89 -9.53 1.21 -3.90
C LEU A 89 -9.93 2.12 -5.08
N HIS A 90 -10.11 1.57 -6.28
CA HIS A 90 -10.58 2.32 -7.45
C HIS A 90 -11.99 2.91 -7.29
N LEU A 91 -12.81 2.37 -6.38
CA LEU A 91 -14.16 2.87 -6.11
C LEU A 91 -14.16 4.06 -5.14
N LEU A 92 -13.16 4.19 -4.27
CA LEU A 92 -13.10 5.26 -3.27
C LEU A 92 -13.17 6.68 -3.86
N PRO A 93 -12.51 7.01 -5.00
CA PRO A 93 -12.66 8.31 -5.65
C PRO A 93 -14.11 8.61 -6.09
N ASP A 94 -14.86 7.59 -6.49
CA ASP A 94 -16.28 7.74 -6.86
C ASP A 94 -17.14 8.04 -5.64
N LEU A 95 -16.90 7.34 -4.53
CA LEU A 95 -17.57 7.58 -3.25
C LEU A 95 -17.24 8.95 -2.67
N HIS A 96 -15.97 9.38 -2.69
CA HIS A 96 -15.56 10.72 -2.26
C HIS A 96 -16.24 11.82 -3.08
N ALA A 97 -16.32 11.65 -4.41
CA ALA A 97 -17.01 12.62 -5.25
C ALA A 97 -18.52 12.67 -4.96
N LEU A 98 -19.12 11.52 -4.65
CA LEU A 98 -20.54 11.42 -4.30
C LEU A 98 -20.84 12.10 -2.96
N GLU A 99 -20.02 11.84 -1.94
CA GLU A 99 -20.12 12.46 -0.61
C GLU A 99 -19.89 13.98 -0.65
N HIS A 100 -18.96 14.44 -1.49
CA HIS A 100 -18.76 15.87 -1.72
C HIS A 100 -19.96 16.52 -2.43
N GLN A 101 -20.67 15.78 -3.29
CA GLN A 101 -21.86 16.29 -3.98
C GLN A 101 -23.12 16.27 -3.12
N TYR A 102 -23.27 15.27 -2.24
CA TYR A 102 -24.44 15.09 -1.40
C TYR A 102 -24.03 14.80 0.04
N SER A 103 -24.31 15.76 0.92
CA SER A 103 -24.06 15.65 2.36
C SER A 103 -25.13 14.85 3.09
N ASP A 104 -24.88 14.57 4.37
CA ASP A 104 -25.88 14.04 5.30
C ASP A 104 -27.14 14.91 5.34
N LYS A 105 -27.01 16.24 5.30
CA LYS A 105 -28.13 17.20 5.22
C LYS A 105 -28.91 17.11 3.92
N ASP A 106 -28.25 16.80 2.80
CA ASP A 106 -28.92 16.56 1.53
C ASP A 106 -29.73 15.25 1.54
N GLY A 107 -29.48 14.40 2.54
CA GLY A 107 -30.18 13.15 2.77
C GLY A 107 -29.41 11.92 2.32
N LEU A 108 -28.11 12.02 2.02
CA LEU A 108 -27.27 10.88 1.62
C LEU A 108 -26.27 10.53 2.71
N VAL A 109 -26.10 9.24 2.98
CA VAL A 109 -25.03 8.73 3.87
C VAL A 109 -24.38 7.53 3.19
N ILE A 110 -23.04 7.52 3.12
CA ILE A 110 -22.27 6.36 2.69
C ILE A 110 -21.80 5.62 3.94
N VAL A 111 -21.90 4.30 3.95
CA VAL A 111 -21.40 3.44 5.03
C VAL A 111 -20.53 2.36 4.42
N GLY A 112 -19.23 2.40 4.74
CA GLY A 112 -18.29 1.34 4.40
C GLY A 112 -18.53 0.13 5.30
N VAL A 113 -19.07 -0.94 4.74
CA VAL A 113 -19.23 -2.24 5.41
C VAL A 113 -17.97 -3.06 5.15
N HIS A 114 -16.96 -2.84 5.98
CA HIS A 114 -15.67 -3.52 5.82
C HIS A 114 -15.83 -5.01 6.10
N SER A 115 -15.76 -5.82 5.03
CA SER A 115 -15.97 -7.27 5.02
C SER A 115 -14.67 -7.95 4.64
N ALA A 116 -13.87 -8.31 5.65
CA ALA A 116 -12.48 -8.72 5.52
C ALA A 116 -12.29 -9.96 4.62
N LYS A 117 -11.31 -9.91 3.70
CA LYS A 117 -10.83 -11.08 2.95
C LYS A 117 -9.78 -11.87 3.75
N PHE A 118 -8.86 -11.17 4.38
CA PHE A 118 -7.73 -11.73 5.14
C PHE A 118 -7.92 -11.60 6.66
N PRO A 119 -7.37 -12.52 7.48
CA PRO A 119 -7.44 -12.43 8.94
C PRO A 119 -6.88 -11.12 9.50
N ASN A 120 -5.79 -10.59 8.93
CA ASN A 120 -5.18 -9.33 9.33
C ASN A 120 -6.16 -8.14 9.24
N GLU A 121 -7.05 -8.15 8.25
CA GLU A 121 -8.02 -7.08 8.01
C GLU A 121 -9.18 -7.10 9.02
N LYS A 122 -9.36 -8.19 9.79
CA LYS A 122 -10.37 -8.24 10.87
C LYS A 122 -10.00 -7.36 12.07
N VAL A 123 -8.72 -7.02 12.21
CA VAL A 123 -8.18 -6.25 13.33
C VAL A 123 -8.50 -4.77 13.13
N LEU A 124 -9.25 -4.17 14.06
CA LEU A 124 -9.74 -2.79 13.96
C LEU A 124 -8.63 -1.76 13.74
N ASP A 125 -7.48 -1.89 14.41
CA ASP A 125 -6.38 -0.92 14.30
C ASP A 125 -5.71 -0.94 12.91
N ASN A 126 -5.76 -2.08 12.21
CA ASN A 126 -5.31 -2.17 10.82
C ASN A 126 -6.30 -1.48 9.88
N ILE A 127 -7.61 -1.66 10.10
CA ILE A 127 -8.66 -0.93 9.36
C ILE A 127 -8.54 0.57 9.62
N LYS A 128 -8.30 1.01 10.86
CA LYS A 128 -8.03 2.43 11.18
C LYS A 128 -6.87 2.97 10.35
N SER A 129 -5.78 2.20 10.25
CA SER A 129 -4.61 2.57 9.44
C SER A 129 -4.98 2.68 7.96
N ALA A 130 -5.79 1.75 7.43
CA ALA A 130 -6.27 1.80 6.05
C ALA A 130 -7.20 3.00 5.80
N VAL A 131 -8.13 3.29 6.70
CA VAL A 131 -9.03 4.47 6.63
C VAL A 131 -8.22 5.76 6.49
N LEU A 132 -7.12 5.89 7.23
CA LEU A 132 -6.21 7.03 7.12
C LEU A 132 -5.43 7.01 5.80
N ARG A 133 -4.86 5.86 5.45
CA ARG A 133 -4.01 5.67 4.25
C ARG A 133 -4.77 6.01 2.97
N TYR A 134 -6.03 5.62 2.87
CA TYR A 134 -6.89 5.85 1.71
C TYR A 134 -7.81 7.07 1.89
N ASN A 135 -7.64 7.82 2.97
CA ASN A 135 -8.39 9.04 3.29
C ASN A 135 -9.92 8.84 3.25
N ILE A 136 -10.41 7.71 3.77
CA ILE A 136 -11.84 7.42 3.88
C ILE A 136 -12.44 8.33 4.96
N VAL A 137 -13.40 9.17 4.59
CA VAL A 137 -14.03 10.15 5.51
C VAL A 137 -15.47 9.84 5.88
N HIS A 138 -16.12 8.88 5.22
CA HIS A 138 -17.43 8.39 5.59
C HIS A 138 -17.38 7.35 6.73
N PRO A 139 -18.51 7.09 7.42
CA PRO A 139 -18.65 6.01 8.41
C PRO A 139 -18.17 4.65 7.90
N VAL A 140 -17.44 3.90 8.75
CA VAL A 140 -17.00 2.54 8.44
C VAL A 140 -17.34 1.62 9.62
N VAL A 141 -17.95 0.47 9.34
CA VAL A 141 -18.20 -0.60 10.31
C VAL A 141 -17.32 -1.81 10.01
N ASN A 142 -16.71 -2.37 11.04
CA ASN A 142 -15.94 -3.61 10.94
C ASN A 142 -16.86 -4.83 11.05
N ASP A 143 -17.39 -5.32 9.93
CA ASP A 143 -18.10 -6.60 9.84
C ASP A 143 -17.10 -7.75 9.61
N ALA A 144 -16.27 -8.00 10.63
CA ALA A 144 -15.12 -8.90 10.55
C ALA A 144 -15.50 -10.35 10.18
N ASP A 145 -16.74 -10.77 10.50
CA ASP A 145 -17.25 -12.10 10.17
C ASP A 145 -18.13 -12.13 8.92
N ALA A 146 -18.19 -11.00 8.19
CA ALA A 146 -18.92 -10.84 6.94
C ALA A 146 -20.40 -11.28 7.10
N THR A 147 -21.01 -10.97 8.24
CA THR A 147 -22.37 -11.43 8.56
C THR A 147 -23.37 -10.81 7.60
N LEU A 148 -23.30 -9.49 7.38
CA LEU A 148 -24.21 -8.79 6.50
C LEU A 148 -23.95 -9.15 5.03
N TRP A 149 -22.67 -9.34 4.68
CA TRP A 149 -22.26 -9.84 3.38
C TRP A 149 -22.93 -11.18 3.05
N HIS A 150 -22.89 -12.13 3.99
CA HIS A 150 -23.48 -13.46 3.82
C HIS A 150 -25.02 -13.43 3.81
N GLU A 151 -25.65 -12.64 4.69
CA GLU A 151 -27.11 -12.51 4.72
C GLU A 151 -27.68 -11.90 3.44
N LEU A 152 -26.95 -10.97 2.81
CA LEU A 152 -27.35 -10.37 1.54
C LEU A 152 -26.91 -11.16 0.30
N GLU A 153 -26.17 -12.26 0.49
CA GLU A 153 -25.59 -13.07 -0.59
C GLU A 153 -24.65 -12.26 -1.51
N VAL A 154 -23.87 -11.35 -0.92
CA VAL A 154 -22.82 -10.62 -1.65
C VAL A 154 -21.74 -11.62 -2.10
N SER A 155 -21.20 -11.44 -3.31
CA SER A 155 -20.26 -12.39 -3.90
C SER A 155 -19.07 -11.75 -4.61
N CYS A 156 -18.88 -10.44 -4.49
CA CYS A 156 -17.84 -9.69 -5.21
C CYS A 156 -17.45 -8.42 -4.45
N TRP A 157 -16.15 -8.18 -4.36
CA TRP A 157 -15.59 -6.93 -3.85
C TRP A 157 -15.23 -5.99 -5.02
N PRO A 158 -15.63 -4.70 -4.99
CA PRO A 158 -16.63 -4.12 -4.10
C PRO A 158 -18.06 -4.45 -4.54
N THR A 159 -19.05 -4.30 -3.65
CA THR A 159 -20.47 -4.26 -4.01
C THR A 159 -21.16 -3.09 -3.33
N LEU A 160 -21.80 -2.22 -4.10
CA LEU A 160 -22.61 -1.13 -3.56
C LEU A 160 -24.08 -1.53 -3.46
N VAL A 161 -24.73 -1.23 -2.34
CA VAL A 161 -26.18 -1.41 -2.16
C VAL A 161 -26.81 -0.07 -1.78
N ILE A 162 -27.73 0.42 -2.61
CA ILE A 162 -28.43 1.70 -2.41
C ILE A 162 -29.78 1.44 -1.74
N LEU A 163 -30.00 2.10 -0.61
CA LEU A 163 -31.19 1.96 0.23
C LEU A 163 -32.04 3.24 0.21
N GLY A 164 -33.36 3.05 0.32
CA GLY A 164 -34.31 4.13 0.57
C GLY A 164 -34.41 4.52 2.05
N PRO A 165 -35.25 5.53 2.37
CA PRO A 165 -35.36 6.12 3.71
C PRO A 165 -35.86 5.18 4.81
N ARG A 166 -36.35 3.99 4.44
CA ARG A 166 -36.86 2.97 5.37
C ARG A 166 -35.92 1.77 5.51
N GLY A 167 -34.72 1.83 4.91
CA GLY A 167 -33.81 0.68 4.82
C GLY A 167 -34.24 -0.34 3.74
N ASN A 168 -35.12 0.06 2.83
CA ASN A 168 -35.55 -0.75 1.71
C ASN A 168 -34.50 -0.72 0.59
N MET A 169 -34.02 -1.90 0.17
CA MET A 169 -33.05 -2.07 -0.91
C MET A 169 -33.66 -1.65 -2.25
N LEU A 170 -32.93 -0.81 -2.99
CA LEU A 170 -33.37 -0.26 -4.27
C LEU A 170 -32.50 -0.71 -5.43
N PHE A 171 -31.18 -0.70 -5.25
CA PHE A 171 -30.22 -1.06 -6.29
C PHE A 171 -29.02 -1.78 -5.70
N SER A 172 -28.37 -2.63 -6.51
CA SER A 172 -27.04 -3.19 -6.25
C SER A 172 -26.11 -2.99 -7.44
N LEU A 173 -24.92 -2.43 -7.23
CA LEU A 173 -23.87 -2.30 -8.24
C LEU A 173 -22.70 -3.20 -7.86
N VAL A 174 -22.36 -4.16 -8.72
CA VAL A 174 -21.35 -5.19 -8.44
C VAL A 174 -20.06 -4.87 -9.19
N GLY A 175 -18.94 -4.80 -8.46
CA GLY A 175 -17.62 -4.47 -8.98
C GLY A 175 -17.36 -2.96 -9.10
N GLU A 176 -16.24 -2.63 -9.75
CA GLU A 176 -15.78 -1.26 -9.98
C GLU A 176 -16.35 -0.63 -11.28
N GLY A 177 -16.11 0.68 -11.48
CA GLY A 177 -16.36 1.35 -12.77
C GLY A 177 -17.81 1.75 -13.04
N HIS A 178 -18.69 1.72 -12.04
CA HIS A 178 -20.12 2.06 -12.19
C HIS A 178 -20.45 3.51 -11.83
N ARG A 179 -19.48 4.44 -11.91
CA ARG A 179 -19.64 5.86 -11.51
C ARG A 179 -20.93 6.49 -12.06
N GLU A 180 -21.18 6.37 -13.36
CA GLU A 180 -22.36 6.98 -13.98
C GLU A 180 -23.68 6.45 -13.38
N LYS A 181 -23.77 5.13 -13.17
CA LYS A 181 -24.94 4.49 -12.55
C LYS A 181 -25.08 4.88 -11.08
N LEU A 182 -23.98 4.94 -10.33
CA LEU A 182 -23.97 5.35 -8.93
C LEU A 182 -24.59 6.74 -8.78
N PHE A 183 -24.12 7.72 -9.55
CA PHE A 183 -24.66 9.09 -9.49
C PHE A 183 -26.10 9.17 -10.00
N LEU A 184 -26.44 8.48 -11.10
CA LEU A 184 -27.80 8.45 -11.63
C LEU A 184 -28.79 7.86 -10.62
N PHE A 185 -28.48 6.70 -10.03
CA PHE A 185 -29.39 6.00 -9.12
C PHE A 185 -29.57 6.76 -7.81
N THR A 186 -28.49 7.27 -7.22
CA THR A 186 -28.55 8.03 -5.97
C THR A 186 -29.26 9.37 -6.12
N SER A 187 -28.94 10.15 -7.16
CA SER A 187 -29.58 11.45 -7.41
C SER A 187 -31.09 11.33 -7.65
N ILE A 188 -31.53 10.35 -8.45
CA ILE A 188 -32.95 10.12 -8.71
C ILE A 188 -33.67 9.52 -7.50
N THR A 189 -32.99 8.71 -6.69
CA THR A 189 -33.52 8.24 -5.41
C THR A 189 -33.78 9.40 -4.44
N LEU A 190 -32.79 10.29 -4.28
CA LEU A 190 -32.94 11.50 -3.46
C LEU A 190 -34.10 12.35 -3.97
N LYS A 191 -34.19 12.60 -5.28
CA LYS A 191 -35.29 13.36 -5.90
C LYS A 191 -36.66 12.73 -5.59
N PHE A 192 -36.80 11.43 -5.84
CA PHE A 192 -38.05 10.69 -5.65
C PHE A 192 -38.56 10.75 -4.20
N TYR A 193 -37.69 10.53 -3.22
CA TYR A 193 -38.11 10.54 -1.81
C TYR A 193 -38.21 11.96 -1.22
N LYS A 194 -37.49 12.96 -1.76
CA LYS A 194 -37.67 14.38 -1.41
C LYS A 194 -39.05 14.88 -1.84
N GLU A 195 -39.48 14.57 -3.06
CA GLU A 195 -40.82 14.93 -3.56
C GLU A 195 -41.95 14.32 -2.72
N ARG A 196 -41.66 13.24 -1.99
CA ARG A 196 -42.59 12.55 -1.07
C ARG A 196 -42.45 12.97 0.39
N GLY A 197 -41.54 13.91 0.71
CA GLY A 197 -41.30 14.36 2.08
C GLY A 197 -40.73 13.28 3.01
N GLN A 198 -40.04 12.28 2.48
CA GLN A 198 -39.48 11.16 3.26
C GLN A 198 -37.98 11.30 3.55
N ILE A 199 -37.33 12.36 3.06
CA ILE A 199 -35.93 12.65 3.34
C ILE A 199 -35.83 13.70 4.45
N LYS A 200 -35.03 13.39 5.48
CA LYS A 200 -34.73 14.30 6.59
C LYS A 200 -33.41 15.03 6.35
N ASP A 201 -33.27 16.20 6.94
CA ASP A 201 -32.10 17.09 6.87
C ASP A 201 -31.24 17.08 8.15
N ASN A 202 -31.50 16.16 9.09
CA ASN A 202 -30.72 16.03 10.32
C ASN A 202 -29.28 15.59 10.06
N ASN A 203 -28.36 15.99 10.92
CA ASN A 203 -26.95 15.56 10.84
C ASN A 203 -26.77 14.13 11.35
N ILE A 204 -25.72 13.46 10.87
CA ILE A 204 -25.18 12.22 11.43
C ILE A 204 -23.90 12.56 12.22
N GLY A 205 -23.70 11.92 13.37
CA GLY A 205 -22.53 12.15 14.24
C GLY A 205 -21.24 11.58 13.64
N ILE A 206 -20.64 12.29 12.69
CA ILE A 206 -19.37 11.93 12.03
C ILE A 206 -18.20 12.50 12.85
N LYS A 207 -17.21 11.66 13.14
CA LYS A 207 -15.98 12.04 13.86
C LYS A 207 -14.77 11.37 13.23
N LEU A 208 -14.01 12.11 12.43
CA LEU A 208 -12.89 11.57 11.69
C LEU A 208 -11.74 11.16 12.61
N TYR A 209 -11.21 9.95 12.40
CA TYR A 209 -10.09 9.46 13.21
C TYR A 209 -8.80 10.29 12.99
N ARG A 210 -8.57 10.76 11.75
CA ARG A 210 -7.37 11.53 11.39
C ARG A 210 -7.19 12.81 12.22
N ASP A 211 -8.29 13.43 12.62
CA ASP A 211 -8.28 14.70 13.35
C ASP A 211 -7.75 14.53 14.80
N SER A 212 -7.60 13.27 15.25
CA SER A 212 -7.05 12.93 16.56
C SER A 212 -5.55 12.62 16.56
N LEU A 213 -4.90 12.55 15.39
CA LEU A 213 -3.52 12.08 15.28
C LEU A 213 -2.50 13.22 15.26
N PRO A 214 -1.34 13.04 15.93
CA PRO A 214 -0.23 14.00 15.83
C PRO A 214 0.45 13.91 14.45
N PRO A 215 1.01 15.03 13.95
CA PRO A 215 1.80 15.02 12.73
C PRO A 215 3.10 14.22 12.91
N SER A 216 3.46 13.43 11.90
CA SER A 216 4.68 12.61 11.84
C SER A 216 5.55 13.02 10.65
N PRO A 217 6.89 12.85 10.69
CA PRO A 217 7.75 13.11 9.53
C PRO A 217 7.41 12.26 8.31
N LEU A 218 6.92 11.02 8.50
CA LEU A 218 6.44 10.12 7.47
C LEU A 218 4.98 9.74 7.75
N LEU A 219 4.19 9.53 6.71
CA LEU A 219 2.81 9.09 6.81
C LEU A 219 2.57 7.95 5.81
N PHE A 220 2.44 6.73 6.33
CA PHE A 220 2.27 5.49 5.57
C PHE A 220 3.24 5.35 4.38
N PRO A 221 4.57 5.36 4.62
CA PRO A 221 5.53 5.21 3.52
C PRO A 221 5.38 3.84 2.85
N GLY A 222 5.06 3.83 1.55
CA GLY A 222 4.73 2.61 0.83
C GLY A 222 5.94 1.84 0.32
N LYS A 223 6.95 2.54 -0.21
CA LYS A 223 8.15 1.95 -0.84
C LYS A 223 9.44 2.67 -0.46
N VAL A 224 10.56 1.93 -0.49
CA VAL A 224 11.89 2.50 -0.24
C VAL A 224 12.93 1.87 -1.14
N THR A 225 13.75 2.72 -1.76
CA THR A 225 14.87 2.28 -2.59
C THR A 225 16.17 2.95 -2.17
N VAL A 226 17.30 2.29 -2.43
CA VAL A 226 18.67 2.74 -2.16
C VAL A 226 19.34 2.98 -3.52
N ASP A 227 20.19 4.00 -3.64
CA ASP A 227 20.97 4.17 -4.87
C ASP A 227 22.13 3.17 -5.01
N ASP A 228 22.73 3.10 -6.19
CA ASP A 228 23.82 2.16 -6.49
C ASP A 228 25.05 2.35 -5.58
N SER A 229 25.21 3.54 -4.99
CA SER A 229 26.30 3.83 -4.05
C SER A 229 26.04 3.34 -2.63
N GLY A 230 24.79 3.06 -2.26
CA GLY A 230 24.40 2.71 -0.89
C GLY A 230 24.24 3.90 0.06
N GLU A 231 24.52 5.12 -0.42
CA GLU A 231 24.60 6.34 0.40
C GLU A 231 23.29 7.11 0.49
N ARG A 232 22.38 6.93 -0.49
CA ARG A 232 21.08 7.60 -0.50
C ARG A 232 19.92 6.62 -0.45
N LEU A 233 18.89 6.99 0.33
CA LEU A 233 17.60 6.34 0.33
C LEU A 233 16.58 7.26 -0.36
N VAL A 234 15.74 6.71 -1.21
CA VAL A 234 14.56 7.37 -1.77
C VAL A 234 13.32 6.70 -1.19
N ILE A 235 12.46 7.49 -0.57
CA ILE A 235 11.29 7.01 0.17
C ILE A 235 10.04 7.58 -0.49
N ALA A 236 9.08 6.70 -0.82
CA ALA A 236 7.72 7.10 -1.18
C ALA A 236 6.96 7.35 0.12
N ASP A 237 6.82 8.62 0.48
CA ASP A 237 6.04 9.05 1.63
C ASP A 237 4.58 9.21 1.18
N THR A 238 3.95 8.06 0.94
CA THR A 238 2.69 7.91 0.20
C THR A 238 1.56 8.76 0.77
N GLY A 239 1.37 8.74 2.09
CA GLY A 239 0.30 9.49 2.76
C GLY A 239 0.52 11.01 2.80
N HIS A 240 1.77 11.48 2.60
CA HIS A 240 2.05 12.90 2.36
C HIS A 240 2.10 13.25 0.86
N HIS A 241 1.79 12.30 -0.03
CA HIS A 241 1.82 12.42 -1.47
C HIS A 241 3.12 13.05 -2.02
N ARG A 242 4.26 12.57 -1.51
CA ARG A 242 5.59 13.13 -1.85
C ARG A 242 6.69 12.08 -1.89
N ILE A 243 7.82 12.47 -2.46
CA ILE A 243 9.06 11.68 -2.51
C ILE A 243 10.13 12.37 -1.66
N LEU A 244 10.82 11.60 -0.83
CA LEU A 244 11.97 12.05 -0.05
C LEU A 244 13.25 11.40 -0.56
N VAL A 245 14.29 12.20 -0.76
CA VAL A 245 15.66 11.71 -0.97
C VAL A 245 16.44 12.04 0.29
N THR A 246 17.04 11.03 0.91
CA THR A 246 17.76 11.14 2.17
C THR A 246 19.14 10.51 2.06
N ARG A 247 20.06 10.90 2.94
CA ARG A 247 21.29 10.15 3.18
C ARG A 247 20.99 8.92 4.03
N LYS A 248 21.89 7.94 4.00
CA LYS A 248 21.83 6.73 4.84
C LYS A 248 21.70 7.02 6.35
N ASN A 249 22.19 8.17 6.82
CA ASN A 249 22.05 8.61 8.22
C ASN A 249 20.69 9.28 8.54
N GLY A 250 19.76 9.33 7.59
CA GLY A 250 18.43 9.92 7.75
C GLY A 250 18.34 11.42 7.43
N GLN A 251 19.44 12.09 7.08
CA GLN A 251 19.39 13.50 6.69
C GLN A 251 18.63 13.67 5.37
N ILE A 252 17.58 14.48 5.37
CA ILE A 252 16.80 14.80 4.16
C ILE A 252 17.63 15.71 3.23
N LEU A 253 17.79 15.29 1.98
CA LEU A 253 18.43 16.04 0.89
C LEU A 253 17.41 16.78 0.04
N HIS A 254 16.33 16.09 -0.33
CA HIS A 254 15.24 16.66 -1.15
C HIS A 254 13.88 16.20 -0.64
N THR A 255 12.93 17.13 -0.64
CA THR A 255 11.51 16.88 -0.44
C THR A 255 10.80 17.33 -1.71
N ILE A 256 10.09 16.42 -2.38
CA ILE A 256 9.54 16.65 -3.71
C ILE A 256 8.05 16.33 -3.69
N GLY A 257 7.21 17.36 -3.80
CA GLY A 257 5.75 17.26 -3.69
C GLY A 257 5.19 17.32 -2.25
N GLY A 258 3.87 17.12 -2.15
CA GLY A 258 3.10 17.24 -0.91
C GLY A 258 2.81 18.68 -0.47
N PRO A 259 1.99 18.89 0.59
CA PRO A 259 1.29 17.86 1.36
C PRO A 259 -0.02 17.39 0.72
N ASN A 260 -0.51 18.08 -0.31
CA ASN A 260 -1.75 17.74 -1.00
C ASN A 260 -1.48 16.86 -2.22
N SER A 261 -2.42 15.97 -2.53
CA SER A 261 -2.41 15.18 -3.75
C SER A 261 -2.52 16.07 -5.01
N GLY A 262 -1.89 15.64 -6.11
CA GLY A 262 -2.04 16.27 -7.42
C GLY A 262 -1.20 15.56 -8.48
N ARG A 263 -1.19 16.08 -9.71
CA ARG A 263 -0.47 15.48 -10.85
C ARG A 263 0.45 16.45 -11.60
N ARG A 264 0.79 17.58 -10.97
CA ARG A 264 1.52 18.66 -11.63
C ARG A 264 2.98 18.25 -11.86
N ASP A 265 3.50 18.49 -13.06
CA ASP A 265 4.93 18.44 -13.38
C ASP A 265 5.60 19.79 -13.04
N GLY A 266 6.93 19.87 -13.16
CA GLY A 266 7.68 21.12 -12.95
C GLY A 266 8.83 20.97 -11.97
N GLY A 267 9.27 22.09 -11.39
CA GLY A 267 10.32 22.09 -10.36
C GLY A 267 9.85 21.39 -9.07
N PHE A 268 10.80 21.02 -8.20
CA PHE A 268 10.48 20.26 -6.97
C PHE A 268 9.43 20.90 -6.05
N SER A 269 9.32 22.24 -6.05
CA SER A 269 8.32 22.98 -5.27
C SER A 269 6.92 23.02 -5.91
N GLU A 270 6.82 22.72 -7.21
CA GLU A 270 5.57 22.77 -7.98
C GLU A 270 5.00 21.38 -8.24
N ALA A 271 5.88 20.39 -8.36
CA ALA A 271 5.52 19.02 -8.64
C ALA A 271 4.56 18.47 -7.59
N ALA A 272 3.56 17.69 -8.01
CA ALA A 272 2.63 17.02 -7.13
C ALA A 272 2.42 15.57 -7.57
N PHE A 273 2.25 14.70 -6.57
CA PHE A 273 1.98 13.27 -6.72
C PHE A 273 0.63 12.93 -6.07
N ASN A 274 0.11 11.75 -6.33
CA ASN A 274 -1.08 11.22 -5.69
C ASN A 274 -0.78 9.80 -5.22
N SER A 275 -0.42 9.69 -3.93
CA SER A 275 -0.15 8.42 -3.25
C SER A 275 0.89 7.56 -3.99
N PRO A 276 2.11 8.07 -4.21
CA PRO A 276 3.15 7.34 -4.94
C PRO A 276 3.59 6.08 -4.19
N GLN A 277 3.92 5.04 -4.95
CA GLN A 277 4.41 3.74 -4.46
C GLN A 277 5.81 3.49 -5.03
N GLY A 278 5.96 2.55 -5.96
CA GLY A 278 7.21 2.10 -6.57
C GLY A 278 8.23 3.19 -6.87
N ILE A 279 9.49 2.95 -6.50
CA ILE A 279 10.59 3.86 -6.80
C ILE A 279 11.81 3.10 -7.29
N ALA A 280 12.36 3.53 -8.42
CA ALA A 280 13.67 3.10 -8.91
C ALA A 280 14.58 4.31 -9.08
N ILE A 281 15.83 4.22 -8.64
CA ILE A 281 16.84 5.28 -8.82
C ILE A 281 18.06 4.71 -9.53
N LYS A 282 18.55 5.44 -10.55
CA LYS A 282 19.82 5.19 -11.21
C LYS A 282 20.36 6.48 -11.82
N ASN A 283 21.66 6.74 -11.68
CA ASN A 283 22.34 7.89 -12.28
C ASN A 283 21.62 9.24 -12.04
N ASN A 284 21.24 9.53 -10.79
CA ASN A 284 20.49 10.74 -10.40
C ASN A 284 19.09 10.91 -11.04
N VAL A 285 18.59 9.88 -11.73
CA VAL A 285 17.23 9.82 -12.24
C VAL A 285 16.43 8.86 -11.39
N ILE A 286 15.26 9.31 -10.94
CA ILE A 286 14.29 8.49 -10.20
C ILE A 286 13.05 8.30 -11.07
N TYR A 287 12.59 7.07 -11.21
CA TYR A 287 11.25 6.77 -11.73
C TYR A 287 10.32 6.42 -10.57
N VAL A 288 9.12 6.95 -10.63
CA VAL A 288 8.09 6.82 -9.58
C VAL A 288 6.83 6.26 -10.21
N ALA A 289 6.30 5.20 -9.62
CA ALA A 289 4.93 4.76 -9.83
C ALA A 289 4.00 5.66 -9.00
N ASP A 290 3.35 6.60 -9.67
CA ASP A 290 2.42 7.57 -9.07
C ASP A 290 1.00 6.99 -9.15
N THR A 291 0.72 6.09 -8.21
CA THR A 291 -0.28 5.03 -8.32
C THR A 291 -1.70 5.54 -8.54
N GLU A 292 -2.17 6.48 -7.72
CA GLU A 292 -3.54 7.02 -7.79
C GLU A 292 -3.71 8.08 -8.89
N ASN A 293 -2.61 8.54 -9.49
CA ASN A 293 -2.69 9.28 -10.75
C ASN A 293 -2.67 8.34 -11.97
N HIS A 294 -2.34 7.07 -11.78
CA HIS A 294 -2.05 6.11 -12.85
C HIS A 294 -1.01 6.65 -13.82
N LEU A 295 0.10 7.17 -13.28
CA LEU A 295 1.21 7.74 -14.02
C LEU A 295 2.54 7.07 -13.63
N ILE A 296 3.49 7.07 -14.56
CA ILE A 296 4.92 6.93 -14.25
C ILE A 296 5.55 8.32 -14.36
N ARG A 297 6.20 8.75 -13.28
CA ARG A 297 6.86 10.06 -13.19
C ARG A 297 8.36 9.87 -13.19
N LYS A 298 9.08 10.81 -13.80
CA LYS A 298 10.54 10.89 -13.80
C LYS A 298 10.95 12.12 -12.99
N ILE A 299 11.83 11.92 -12.02
CA ILE A 299 12.48 12.98 -11.27
C ILE A 299 13.95 13.01 -11.71
N ASP A 300 14.39 14.16 -12.18
CA ASP A 300 15.78 14.43 -12.51
C ASP A 300 16.40 15.24 -11.37
N LEU A 301 17.33 14.65 -10.60
CA LEU A 301 17.93 15.32 -9.45
C LEU A 301 18.95 16.39 -9.84
N GLU A 302 19.50 16.34 -11.05
CA GLU A 302 20.46 17.32 -11.55
C GLU A 302 19.73 18.57 -12.06
N LEU A 303 18.68 18.36 -12.85
CA LEU A 303 17.84 19.44 -13.36
C LEU A 303 16.82 19.95 -12.33
N GLN A 304 16.59 19.20 -11.25
CA GLN A 304 15.55 19.44 -10.24
C GLN A 304 14.14 19.54 -10.82
N MET A 305 13.84 18.67 -11.77
CA MET A 305 12.58 18.67 -12.52
C MET A 305 11.85 17.33 -12.39
N VAL A 306 10.53 17.41 -12.35
CA VAL A 306 9.61 16.27 -12.43
C VAL A 306 8.85 16.34 -13.76
N THR A 307 8.81 15.23 -14.48
CA THR A 307 8.05 15.09 -15.73
C THR A 307 7.26 13.77 -15.74
N THR A 308 6.12 13.76 -16.41
CA THR A 308 5.38 12.53 -16.71
C THR A 308 6.03 11.79 -17.87
N VAL A 309 6.11 10.45 -17.82
CA VAL A 309 6.72 9.63 -18.89
C VAL A 309 5.82 8.49 -19.38
N ALA A 310 4.82 8.10 -18.60
CA ALA A 310 3.77 7.17 -19.02
C ALA A 310 2.46 7.41 -18.26
N GLY A 311 1.33 7.06 -18.87
CA GLY A 311 0.00 7.24 -18.29
C GLY A 311 -0.67 8.53 -18.76
N ILE A 312 -2.02 8.51 -18.76
CA ILE A 312 -2.87 9.64 -19.17
C ILE A 312 -3.51 10.38 -17.99
N GLY A 313 -3.20 9.98 -16.75
CA GLY A 313 -3.69 10.63 -15.54
C GLY A 313 -5.08 10.16 -15.07
N VAL A 314 -5.58 9.04 -15.60
CA VAL A 314 -6.82 8.35 -15.21
C VAL A 314 -6.65 6.83 -15.36
N GLN A 315 -7.48 6.05 -14.68
CA GLN A 315 -7.40 4.58 -14.68
C GLN A 315 -7.58 4.01 -16.08
N GLY A 316 -6.58 3.26 -16.56
CA GLY A 316 -6.63 2.55 -17.82
C GLY A 316 -7.31 1.18 -17.70
N VAL A 317 -8.00 0.77 -18.77
CA VAL A 317 -8.55 -0.59 -18.93
C VAL A 317 -7.87 -1.38 -20.07
N ASP A 318 -6.85 -0.79 -20.69
CA ASP A 318 -6.07 -1.40 -21.77
C ASP A 318 -5.19 -2.53 -21.19
N LYS A 319 -5.33 -3.74 -21.74
CA LYS A 319 -4.63 -4.96 -21.30
C LYS A 319 -3.48 -5.36 -22.24
N GLU A 320 -3.24 -4.59 -23.29
CA GLU A 320 -2.24 -4.88 -24.33
C GLU A 320 -1.16 -3.80 -24.34
N GLY A 321 -1.56 -2.53 -24.44
CA GLY A 321 -0.67 -1.38 -24.60
C GLY A 321 0.03 -1.32 -25.97
N GLY A 322 1.12 -0.56 -26.02
CA GLY A 322 1.92 -0.32 -27.23
C GLY A 322 1.92 1.13 -27.70
N ALA A 323 1.13 2.01 -27.09
CA ALA A 323 1.23 3.45 -27.31
C ALA A 323 2.48 4.03 -26.63
N LYS A 324 2.81 5.27 -26.97
CA LYS A 324 4.00 5.94 -26.48
C LYS A 324 3.69 6.70 -25.19
N GLY A 325 4.31 6.30 -24.09
CA GLY A 325 4.40 7.06 -22.85
C GLY A 325 3.08 7.69 -22.41
N GLU A 326 3.02 9.01 -22.48
CA GLU A 326 1.87 9.84 -22.06
C GLU A 326 0.58 9.60 -22.86
N GLU A 327 0.65 8.87 -23.98
CA GLU A 327 -0.53 8.45 -24.76
C GLU A 327 -1.08 7.10 -24.30
N GLN A 328 -0.34 6.34 -23.47
CA GLN A 328 -0.71 4.99 -23.04
C GLN A 328 -1.46 5.05 -21.70
N PRO A 329 -2.74 4.65 -21.64
CA PRO A 329 -3.42 4.43 -20.37
C PRO A 329 -2.78 3.27 -19.62
N ILE A 330 -2.60 3.45 -18.31
CA ILE A 330 -2.09 2.43 -17.39
C ILE A 330 -2.98 2.39 -16.14
N SER A 331 -2.86 1.36 -15.32
CA SER A 331 -3.79 1.12 -14.21
C SER A 331 -3.06 0.75 -12.93
N SER A 332 -2.91 1.77 -12.07
CA SER A 332 -2.37 1.64 -10.72
C SER A 332 -1.00 0.95 -10.71
N PRO A 333 0.02 1.59 -11.32
CA PRO A 333 1.39 1.09 -11.23
C PRO A 333 1.79 1.09 -9.76
N TRP A 334 2.34 -0.03 -9.27
CA TRP A 334 2.60 -0.23 -7.85
C TRP A 334 4.08 -0.37 -7.52
N ASP A 335 4.85 -0.95 -8.43
CA ASP A 335 6.31 -1.01 -8.31
C ASP A 335 7.00 -0.78 -9.66
N VAL A 336 8.23 -0.26 -9.61
CA VAL A 336 9.07 -0.05 -10.79
C VAL A 336 10.51 -0.47 -10.52
N ILE A 337 11.16 -1.07 -11.51
CA ILE A 337 12.59 -1.39 -11.42
C ILE A 337 13.26 -1.30 -12.80
N PHE A 338 14.49 -0.80 -12.83
CA PHE A 338 15.31 -0.82 -14.04
C PHE A 338 15.64 -2.26 -14.45
N GLY A 339 15.84 -2.46 -15.75
CA GLY A 339 16.43 -3.67 -16.30
C GLY A 339 16.77 -3.51 -17.77
N SER A 340 17.35 -4.55 -18.36
CA SER A 340 17.88 -4.50 -19.72
C SER A 340 17.08 -5.33 -20.72
N SER A 341 17.01 -4.86 -21.96
CA SER A 341 16.47 -5.56 -23.11
C SER A 341 17.48 -6.57 -23.68
N ILE A 342 17.02 -7.51 -24.50
CA ILE A 342 17.87 -8.59 -25.07
C ILE A 342 18.90 -8.03 -26.07
N SER A 343 18.56 -6.93 -26.75
CA SER A 343 19.36 -6.34 -27.84
C SER A 343 19.89 -4.95 -27.51
N GLY A 344 19.67 -4.47 -26.28
CA GLY A 344 20.06 -3.13 -25.84
C GLY A 344 21.56 -2.93 -25.98
N THR A 345 21.96 -1.81 -26.59
CA THR A 345 23.35 -1.36 -26.62
C THR A 345 23.76 -0.70 -25.30
N GLN A 346 22.81 -0.41 -24.42
CA GLN A 346 22.98 0.21 -23.10
C GLN A 346 22.34 -0.66 -22.02
N GLU A 347 22.96 -0.72 -20.84
CA GLU A 347 22.35 -1.29 -19.64
C GLU A 347 21.19 -0.41 -19.16
N ASP A 348 20.12 -1.03 -18.65
CA ASP A 348 18.95 -0.35 -18.08
C ASP A 348 18.14 0.50 -19.07
N ASP A 349 17.93 -0.04 -20.27
CA ASP A 349 17.09 0.53 -21.33
C ASP A 349 15.59 0.23 -21.16
N VAL A 350 15.18 -0.51 -20.12
CA VAL A 350 13.78 -0.85 -19.81
C VAL A 350 13.45 -0.52 -18.36
N LEU A 351 12.27 0.05 -18.15
CA LEU A 351 11.65 0.15 -16.83
C LEU A 351 10.53 -0.89 -16.72
N TRP A 352 10.72 -1.88 -15.86
CA TRP A 352 9.69 -2.87 -15.54
C TRP A 352 8.69 -2.27 -14.56
N ILE A 353 7.41 -2.57 -14.75
CA ILE A 353 6.31 -1.99 -13.97
C ILE A 353 5.40 -3.11 -13.49
N ALA A 354 5.16 -3.20 -12.18
CA ALA A 354 4.11 -4.05 -11.62
C ALA A 354 2.79 -3.29 -11.71
N MET A 355 1.92 -3.72 -12.62
CA MET A 355 0.64 -3.08 -12.91
C MET A 355 -0.47 -3.77 -12.12
N ALA A 356 -0.70 -3.29 -10.90
CA ALA A 356 -1.61 -3.92 -9.96
C ALA A 356 -3.06 -3.91 -10.46
N GLY A 357 -3.53 -2.78 -11.00
CA GLY A 357 -4.93 -2.55 -11.35
C GLY A 357 -5.45 -3.36 -12.53
N ILE A 358 -4.58 -3.92 -13.36
CA ILE A 358 -4.94 -4.84 -14.45
C ILE A 358 -4.15 -6.14 -14.38
N HIS A 359 -3.60 -6.47 -13.21
CA HIS A 359 -2.96 -7.76 -12.89
C HIS A 359 -1.92 -8.22 -13.93
N GLN A 360 -0.97 -7.33 -14.24
CA GLN A 360 0.02 -7.54 -15.30
C GLN A 360 1.39 -7.01 -14.92
N ILE A 361 2.42 -7.50 -15.61
CA ILE A 361 3.76 -6.88 -15.63
C ILE A 361 3.94 -6.18 -16.97
N TRP A 362 4.26 -4.89 -16.90
CA TRP A 362 4.44 -4.00 -18.03
C TRP A 362 5.90 -3.57 -18.17
N ALA A 363 6.23 -3.04 -19.34
CA ALA A 363 7.54 -2.48 -19.64
C ALA A 363 7.36 -1.11 -20.30
N LEU A 364 8.14 -0.13 -19.83
CA LEU A 364 8.35 1.14 -20.51
C LEU A 364 9.76 1.14 -21.10
N MET A 365 9.85 1.26 -22.42
CA MET A 365 11.12 1.29 -23.15
C MET A 365 11.79 2.66 -22.95
N LEU A 366 12.85 2.74 -22.14
CA LEU A 366 13.59 3.98 -21.90
C LEU A 366 14.47 4.34 -23.10
N GLU A 367 14.97 3.33 -23.81
CA GLU A 367 15.61 3.44 -25.12
C GLU A 367 15.01 2.41 -26.10
N GLY A 368 15.40 2.48 -27.37
CA GLY A 368 14.97 1.50 -28.37
C GLY A 368 15.63 0.13 -28.11
N GLY A 369 14.85 -0.95 -28.14
CA GLY A 369 15.34 -2.28 -27.78
C GLY A 369 14.31 -3.38 -28.01
N LYS A 370 14.59 -4.58 -27.51
CA LYS A 370 13.77 -5.77 -27.73
C LYS A 370 13.49 -6.54 -26.46
N LEU A 371 12.21 -6.72 -26.15
CA LEU A 371 11.77 -7.58 -25.05
C LEU A 371 11.80 -9.07 -25.42
N PRO A 372 11.87 -9.98 -24.44
CA PRO A 372 11.81 -11.42 -24.67
C PRO A 372 10.60 -11.85 -25.51
N LYS A 373 10.85 -12.60 -26.58
CA LYS A 373 9.84 -13.02 -27.58
C LYS A 373 9.08 -11.87 -28.26
N GLY A 374 9.55 -10.62 -28.17
CA GLY A 374 8.94 -9.44 -28.81
C GLY A 374 9.57 -9.06 -30.15
N SER A 375 9.01 -8.03 -30.80
CA SER A 375 9.64 -7.30 -31.92
C SER A 375 10.51 -6.15 -31.40
N ASP A 376 11.25 -5.48 -32.29
CA ASP A 376 11.96 -4.25 -31.92
C ASP A 376 10.95 -3.15 -31.54
N LEU A 377 11.20 -2.48 -30.42
CA LEU A 377 10.37 -1.45 -29.86
C LEU A 377 11.12 -0.12 -29.84
N LYS A 378 10.40 0.96 -30.09
CA LYS A 378 10.97 2.32 -30.05
C LYS A 378 10.98 2.85 -28.62
N LYS A 379 11.87 3.81 -28.37
CA LYS A 379 11.90 4.60 -27.13
C LYS A 379 10.52 5.18 -26.80
N GLY A 380 10.13 5.05 -25.54
CA GLY A 380 8.89 5.55 -24.96
C GLY A 380 7.69 4.62 -25.14
N VAL A 381 7.81 3.50 -25.85
CA VAL A 381 6.68 2.55 -25.97
C VAL A 381 6.43 1.90 -24.60
N CYS A 382 5.18 1.91 -24.16
CA CYS A 382 4.72 1.32 -22.91
C CYS A 382 3.71 0.21 -23.20
N LEU A 383 3.98 -1.02 -22.78
CA LEU A 383 3.18 -2.19 -23.16
C LEU A 383 3.23 -3.31 -22.13
N ARG A 384 2.25 -4.21 -22.20
CA ARG A 384 2.23 -5.46 -21.43
C ARG A 384 3.39 -6.36 -21.86
N PHE A 385 4.15 -6.86 -20.87
CA PHE A 385 5.09 -7.94 -21.06
C PHE A 385 4.52 -9.31 -20.66
N ALA A 386 3.86 -9.42 -19.50
CA ALA A 386 3.28 -10.67 -19.01
C ALA A 386 1.95 -10.45 -18.26
N GLY A 387 1.08 -11.46 -18.29
CA GLY A 387 -0.25 -11.45 -17.65
C GLY A 387 -1.39 -11.26 -18.65
N SER A 388 -2.42 -12.10 -18.58
CA SER A 388 -3.63 -11.99 -19.41
C SER A 388 -4.51 -10.80 -19.04
N GLY A 389 -4.31 -10.26 -17.83
CA GLY A 389 -5.17 -9.26 -17.21
C GLY A 389 -6.43 -9.84 -16.55
N ASN A 390 -6.48 -11.16 -16.36
CA ASN A 390 -7.37 -11.78 -15.39
C ASN A 390 -6.66 -11.88 -14.04
N GLU A 391 -7.42 -11.74 -12.96
CA GLU A 391 -6.95 -11.94 -11.60
C GLU A 391 -6.82 -13.44 -11.28
N GLU A 392 -5.61 -14.00 -11.40
CA GLU A 392 -5.39 -15.45 -11.31
C GLU A 392 -4.01 -15.78 -10.71
N ASN A 393 -3.90 -16.93 -10.03
CA ASN A 393 -2.65 -17.58 -9.65
C ASN A 393 -2.04 -18.46 -10.76
N ARG A 394 -2.10 -18.02 -12.03
CA ARG A 394 -1.75 -18.86 -13.18
C ARG A 394 -0.32 -18.66 -13.66
N ASN A 395 0.46 -19.74 -13.62
CA ASN A 395 1.80 -19.83 -14.20
C ASN A 395 1.74 -20.37 -15.65
N ASN A 396 2.62 -19.89 -16.53
CA ASN A 396 2.64 -20.33 -17.93
C ASN A 396 4.00 -20.10 -18.62
N ALA A 397 4.36 -20.97 -19.56
CA ALA A 397 5.55 -20.78 -20.41
C ALA A 397 5.41 -19.62 -21.40
N TYR A 398 4.17 -19.23 -21.74
CA TYR A 398 3.86 -18.07 -22.57
C TYR A 398 3.40 -16.90 -21.69
N PRO A 399 4.10 -15.76 -21.69
CA PRO A 399 3.86 -14.67 -20.74
C PRO A 399 2.41 -14.14 -20.77
N HIS A 400 1.81 -14.01 -21.96
CA HIS A 400 0.44 -13.49 -22.11
C HIS A 400 -0.65 -14.47 -21.65
N LYS A 401 -0.31 -15.75 -21.45
CA LYS A 401 -1.23 -16.78 -20.93
C LYS A 401 -1.06 -17.03 -19.43
N ALA A 402 -0.05 -16.43 -18.81
CA ALA A 402 0.02 -16.36 -17.35
C ALA A 402 -1.01 -15.35 -16.85
N GLY A 403 -1.43 -15.46 -15.60
CA GLY A 403 -2.27 -14.47 -14.91
C GLY A 403 -1.61 -14.09 -13.60
N PHE A 404 -1.71 -12.83 -13.20
CA PHE A 404 -1.24 -12.34 -11.91
C PHE A 404 -2.45 -11.96 -11.06
N ALA A 405 -2.23 -11.63 -9.79
CA ALA A 405 -3.27 -11.17 -8.89
C ALA A 405 -2.67 -10.04 -8.04
N GLN A 406 -2.85 -8.82 -8.55
CA GLN A 406 -2.34 -7.58 -7.95
C GLN A 406 -0.82 -7.62 -7.67
N PRO A 407 0.03 -7.69 -8.71
CA PRO A 407 1.47 -7.64 -8.51
C PRO A 407 1.87 -6.29 -7.92
N SER A 408 2.62 -6.30 -6.80
CA SER A 408 2.93 -5.09 -6.01
C SER A 408 4.40 -4.88 -5.71
N GLY A 409 5.26 -5.83 -6.03
CA GLY A 409 6.70 -5.73 -5.79
C GLY A 409 7.52 -6.44 -6.85
N LEU A 410 8.63 -5.83 -7.27
CA LEU A 410 9.54 -6.33 -8.30
C LEU A 410 10.99 -6.35 -7.80
N SER A 411 11.73 -7.38 -8.21
CA SER A 411 13.18 -7.39 -8.03
C SER A 411 13.90 -8.11 -9.16
N LEU A 412 14.97 -7.52 -9.67
CA LEU A 412 15.72 -8.03 -10.82
C LEU A 412 16.89 -8.91 -10.35
N ALA A 413 17.00 -10.10 -10.95
CA ALA A 413 18.17 -10.98 -10.84
C ALA A 413 18.68 -11.31 -12.25
N PRO A 414 19.44 -10.40 -12.89
CA PRO A 414 19.85 -10.54 -14.28
C PRO A 414 20.96 -11.58 -14.49
N GLU A 415 21.70 -11.93 -13.43
CA GLU A 415 22.80 -12.89 -13.52
C GLU A 415 22.34 -14.34 -13.70
N GLU A 416 23.16 -15.13 -14.39
CA GLU A 416 22.98 -16.57 -14.46
C GLU A 416 23.26 -17.24 -13.09
N PRO A 417 22.54 -18.30 -12.71
CA PRO A 417 21.57 -19.06 -13.51
C PRO A 417 20.12 -18.52 -13.41
N TRP A 418 19.90 -17.36 -12.78
CA TRP A 418 18.56 -16.85 -12.48
C TRP A 418 17.93 -16.19 -13.70
N ASN A 419 18.57 -15.13 -14.22
CA ASN A 419 18.14 -14.36 -15.38
C ASN A 419 16.62 -14.11 -15.40
N CYS A 420 16.11 -13.54 -14.31
CA CYS A 420 14.68 -13.42 -14.04
C CYS A 420 14.30 -12.16 -13.26
N LEU A 421 13.02 -11.83 -13.33
CA LEU A 421 12.34 -10.85 -12.49
C LEU A 421 11.54 -11.59 -11.41
N PHE A 422 11.79 -11.29 -10.14
CA PHE A 422 10.96 -11.74 -9.03
C PHE A 422 9.76 -10.81 -8.87
N VAL A 423 8.59 -11.39 -8.59
CA VAL A 423 7.32 -10.67 -8.45
C VAL A 423 6.66 -11.07 -7.14
N ALA A 424 6.39 -10.09 -6.28
CA ALA A 424 5.45 -10.23 -5.17
C ALA A 424 4.03 -10.06 -5.71
N ASP A 425 3.26 -11.15 -5.69
CA ASP A 425 1.91 -11.21 -6.24
C ASP A 425 0.89 -11.32 -5.11
N SER A 426 0.35 -10.16 -4.73
CA SER A 426 -0.20 -9.89 -3.41
C SER A 426 -1.49 -10.65 -3.14
N GLU A 427 -2.47 -10.56 -4.06
CA GLU A 427 -3.79 -11.16 -3.86
C GLU A 427 -3.78 -12.68 -3.97
N SER A 428 -2.81 -13.27 -4.67
CA SER A 428 -2.58 -14.72 -4.66
C SER A 428 -1.72 -15.20 -3.49
N SER A 429 -1.11 -14.27 -2.74
CA SER A 429 -0.15 -14.55 -1.68
C SER A 429 1.00 -15.45 -2.15
N THR A 430 1.56 -15.13 -3.32
CA THR A 430 2.68 -15.87 -3.92
C THR A 430 3.86 -14.98 -4.25
N VAL A 431 5.02 -15.62 -4.39
CA VAL A 431 6.16 -15.04 -5.11
C VAL A 431 6.37 -15.82 -6.40
N ARG A 432 6.63 -15.10 -7.49
CA ARG A 432 6.80 -15.66 -8.83
C ARG A 432 8.09 -15.20 -9.47
N THR A 433 8.52 -15.94 -10.49
CA THR A 433 9.65 -15.56 -11.35
C THR A 433 9.17 -15.38 -12.78
N ILE A 434 9.62 -14.34 -13.46
CA ILE A 434 9.47 -14.16 -14.91
C ILE A 434 10.85 -14.26 -15.53
N SER A 435 11.05 -15.23 -16.41
CA SER A 435 12.31 -15.40 -17.12
C SER A 435 12.57 -14.25 -18.09
N LEU A 436 13.73 -13.60 -17.98
CA LEU A 436 14.17 -12.54 -18.90
C LEU A 436 14.69 -13.12 -20.22
N LYS A 437 14.78 -14.45 -20.38
CA LYS A 437 15.16 -15.10 -21.65
C LYS A 437 13.96 -15.28 -22.57
N ASP A 438 12.84 -15.72 -22.00
CA ASP A 438 11.70 -16.23 -22.78
C ASP A 438 10.33 -15.82 -22.23
N GLY A 439 10.28 -15.00 -21.18
CA GLY A 439 9.05 -14.50 -20.56
C GLY A 439 8.26 -15.57 -19.79
N ALA A 440 8.79 -16.77 -19.57
CA ALA A 440 8.07 -17.81 -18.85
C ALA A 440 7.82 -17.39 -17.39
N VAL A 441 6.56 -17.42 -16.96
CA VAL A 441 6.13 -17.14 -15.58
C VAL A 441 6.05 -18.45 -14.81
N LYS A 442 6.80 -18.55 -13.71
CA LYS A 442 6.90 -19.75 -12.89
C LYS A 442 6.67 -19.43 -11.41
N HIS A 443 6.10 -20.41 -10.71
CA HIS A 443 5.89 -20.39 -9.27
C HIS A 443 7.23 -20.49 -8.52
N LEU A 444 7.38 -19.70 -7.46
CA LEU A 444 8.49 -19.80 -6.50
C LEU A 444 8.00 -20.37 -5.16
N VAL A 445 7.19 -19.62 -4.41
CA VAL A 445 6.67 -19.98 -3.08
C VAL A 445 5.28 -19.39 -2.84
N GLY A 446 4.53 -19.93 -1.89
CA GLY A 446 3.20 -19.45 -1.51
C GLY A 446 2.07 -20.05 -2.34
N GLY A 447 0.82 -19.74 -1.94
CA GLY A 447 -0.39 -20.11 -2.67
C GLY A 447 -0.66 -21.62 -2.75
N GLU A 448 -1.41 -22.01 -3.79
CA GLU A 448 -1.80 -23.38 -4.10
C GLU A 448 -1.71 -23.67 -5.61
N ARG A 449 -2.04 -24.90 -6.02
CA ARG A 449 -1.97 -25.34 -7.42
C ARG A 449 -3.14 -24.86 -8.27
N ASP A 450 -4.31 -24.65 -7.67
CA ASP A 450 -5.47 -24.15 -8.40
C ASP A 450 -5.22 -22.68 -8.79
N PRO A 451 -5.14 -22.36 -10.10
CA PRO A 451 -4.89 -21.00 -10.54
C PRO A 451 -6.03 -20.02 -10.23
N LEU A 452 -7.23 -20.50 -9.85
CA LEU A 452 -8.35 -19.64 -9.48
C LEU A 452 -8.45 -19.43 -7.96
N ASN A 453 -7.68 -20.18 -7.15
CA ASN A 453 -7.71 -20.04 -5.70
C ASN A 453 -6.83 -18.86 -5.25
N LEU A 454 -7.47 -17.74 -4.93
CA LEU A 454 -6.84 -16.54 -4.35
C LEU A 454 -6.95 -16.48 -2.81
N PHE A 455 -7.39 -17.56 -2.16
CA PHE A 455 -7.57 -17.65 -0.70
C PHE A 455 -6.55 -18.58 -0.03
N ALA A 456 -5.50 -18.98 -0.77
CA ALA A 456 -4.44 -19.87 -0.29
C ALA A 456 -3.33 -19.13 0.50
N PHE A 457 -3.74 -18.33 1.48
CA PHE A 457 -2.86 -17.51 2.33
C PHE A 457 -2.62 -18.12 3.72
N GLY A 458 -1.68 -17.56 4.48
CA GLY A 458 -1.36 -17.96 5.84
C GLY A 458 0.07 -17.55 6.24
N ASP A 459 0.57 -18.06 7.35
CA ASP A 459 1.94 -17.81 7.83
C ASP A 459 2.65 -19.13 8.13
N VAL A 460 3.21 -19.75 7.09
CA VAL A 460 3.87 -21.06 7.21
C VAL A 460 5.19 -21.03 6.46
N ASP A 461 6.26 -21.36 7.17
CA ASP A 461 7.57 -21.59 6.57
C ASP A 461 7.61 -22.96 5.88
N GLY A 462 8.30 -23.06 4.74
CA GLY A 462 8.40 -24.31 4.00
C GLY A 462 8.83 -24.14 2.56
N ALA A 463 8.77 -25.25 1.81
CA ALA A 463 9.21 -25.28 0.42
C ALA A 463 8.05 -25.18 -0.59
N GLY A 464 8.21 -24.31 -1.59
CA GLY A 464 7.26 -24.15 -2.69
C GLY A 464 5.86 -23.78 -2.20
N ILE A 465 4.87 -24.59 -2.58
CA ILE A 465 3.46 -24.39 -2.20
C ILE A 465 3.18 -24.67 -0.72
N ASN A 466 4.10 -25.33 0.00
CA ASN A 466 3.92 -25.59 1.43
C ASN A 466 4.15 -24.33 2.26
N ALA A 467 4.94 -23.38 1.75
CA ALA A 467 5.02 -22.05 2.33
C ALA A 467 3.67 -21.33 2.17
N LYS A 468 3.32 -20.50 3.15
CA LYS A 468 2.17 -19.62 3.10
C LYS A 468 2.61 -18.20 3.47
N LEU A 469 2.14 -17.25 2.67
CA LEU A 469 2.33 -15.81 2.82
C LEU A 469 0.95 -15.15 2.97
N GLN A 470 0.91 -13.88 3.32
CA GLN A 470 -0.30 -13.08 3.39
C GLN A 470 -0.05 -11.68 2.83
N HIS A 471 -0.58 -11.44 1.63
CA HIS A 471 -0.48 -10.16 0.92
C HIS A 471 0.95 -9.57 0.86
N PRO A 472 1.92 -10.30 0.29
CA PRO A 472 3.30 -9.83 0.20
C PRO A 472 3.41 -8.66 -0.78
N LEU A 473 3.88 -7.50 -0.32
CA LEU A 473 3.93 -6.28 -1.15
C LEU A 473 5.32 -6.00 -1.73
N GLY A 474 6.40 -6.53 -1.13
CA GLY A 474 7.78 -6.22 -1.52
C GLY A 474 8.64 -7.46 -1.68
N VAL A 475 9.55 -7.42 -2.65
CA VAL A 475 10.61 -8.42 -2.85
C VAL A 475 11.92 -7.72 -3.15
N THR A 476 13.04 -8.22 -2.60
CA THR A 476 14.37 -7.69 -2.93
C THR A 476 15.41 -8.79 -3.03
N TRP A 477 16.15 -8.79 -4.13
CA TRP A 477 17.17 -9.77 -4.46
C TRP A 477 18.53 -9.40 -3.89
N ASP A 478 19.15 -10.32 -3.17
CA ASP A 478 20.53 -10.22 -2.71
C ASP A 478 21.45 -11.07 -3.57
N LYS A 479 22.12 -10.41 -4.52
CA LYS A 479 23.08 -11.02 -5.44
C LYS A 479 24.25 -11.71 -4.74
N LYS A 480 24.69 -11.20 -3.59
CA LYS A 480 25.85 -11.73 -2.85
C LYS A 480 25.52 -13.06 -2.18
N ARG A 481 24.38 -13.12 -1.48
CA ARG A 481 23.93 -14.34 -0.77
C ARG A 481 23.11 -15.27 -1.65
N LYS A 482 22.63 -14.78 -2.79
CA LYS A 482 21.71 -15.48 -3.70
C LYS A 482 20.39 -15.84 -3.01
N LEU A 483 19.89 -14.91 -2.21
CA LEU A 483 18.64 -15.03 -1.44
C LEU A 483 17.69 -13.92 -1.84
N LEU A 484 16.39 -14.21 -1.77
CA LEU A 484 15.33 -13.24 -1.99
C LEU A 484 14.67 -12.92 -0.65
N TYR A 485 14.56 -11.65 -0.30
CA TYR A 485 13.78 -11.23 0.87
C TYR A 485 12.39 -10.80 0.42
N VAL A 486 11.39 -11.14 1.23
CA VAL A 486 9.98 -10.86 0.96
C VAL A 486 9.42 -10.08 2.14
N ALA A 487 8.83 -8.93 1.88
CA ALA A 487 7.99 -8.23 2.85
C ALA A 487 6.62 -8.92 2.85
N ASP A 488 6.40 -9.81 3.82
CA ASP A 488 5.18 -10.58 4.00
C ASP A 488 4.20 -9.76 4.87
N SER A 489 3.58 -8.78 4.22
CA SER A 489 3.07 -7.57 4.84
C SER A 489 2.02 -7.83 5.91
N TYR A 490 1.00 -8.66 5.60
CA TYR A 490 -0.10 -8.91 6.53
C TYR A 490 0.23 -9.95 7.59
N ASN A 491 1.35 -10.66 7.45
CA ASN A 491 1.93 -11.46 8.52
C ASN A 491 2.92 -10.66 9.39
N HIS A 492 3.12 -9.37 9.10
CA HIS A 492 4.03 -8.48 9.84
C HIS A 492 5.46 -9.01 9.93
N LYS A 493 5.93 -9.66 8.86
CA LYS A 493 7.21 -10.39 8.83
C LYS A 493 8.03 -10.06 7.60
N ILE A 494 9.35 -10.16 7.76
CA ILE A 494 10.28 -10.28 6.65
C ILE A 494 10.63 -11.76 6.51
N LYS A 495 10.36 -12.32 5.34
CA LYS A 495 10.69 -13.70 4.98
C LYS A 495 11.95 -13.71 4.12
N VAL A 496 12.66 -14.83 4.12
CA VAL A 496 13.79 -15.12 3.25
C VAL A 496 13.51 -16.38 2.44
N VAL A 497 13.78 -16.30 1.14
CA VAL A 497 13.56 -17.37 0.18
C VAL A 497 14.89 -17.75 -0.46
N ASP A 498 15.24 -19.04 -0.42
CA ASP A 498 16.27 -19.62 -1.28
C ASP A 498 15.58 -20.05 -2.59
N PRO A 499 15.82 -19.37 -3.73
CA PRO A 499 15.13 -19.70 -4.96
C PRO A 499 15.59 -21.00 -5.62
N LYS A 500 16.76 -21.55 -5.24
CA LYS A 500 17.23 -22.85 -5.74
C LYS A 500 16.45 -23.98 -5.09
N MET A 501 16.28 -23.90 -3.78
CA MET A 501 15.54 -24.89 -2.98
C MET A 501 14.04 -24.61 -2.93
N LYS A 502 13.62 -23.40 -3.35
CA LYS A 502 12.28 -22.84 -3.15
C LYS A 502 11.86 -22.85 -1.68
N ASN A 503 12.79 -22.73 -0.76
CA ASN A 503 12.51 -22.75 0.67
C ASN A 503 12.28 -21.33 1.19
N CYS A 504 11.16 -21.09 1.84
CA CYS A 504 10.78 -19.83 2.49
C CYS A 504 10.84 -20.00 4.01
N ALA A 505 11.46 -19.07 4.70
CA ALA A 505 11.53 -19.04 6.16
C ALA A 505 11.40 -17.62 6.71
N THR A 506 10.95 -17.47 7.96
CA THR A 506 10.94 -16.18 8.65
C THR A 506 12.38 -15.73 8.97
N LEU A 507 12.72 -14.52 8.53
CA LEU A 507 13.97 -13.85 8.88
C LEU A 507 13.79 -12.95 10.10
N ALA A 508 12.74 -12.12 10.10
CA ALA A 508 12.46 -11.12 11.13
C ALA A 508 10.95 -10.92 11.29
N GLY A 509 10.53 -10.44 12.46
CA GLY A 509 9.14 -10.16 12.77
C GLY A 509 8.53 -11.18 13.74
N THR A 510 7.93 -10.69 14.81
CA THR A 510 7.19 -11.53 15.77
C THR A 510 5.91 -12.11 15.17
N GLY A 511 5.32 -11.44 14.17
CA GLY A 511 4.00 -11.74 13.62
C GLY A 511 2.88 -10.88 14.22
N GLU A 512 3.19 -10.07 15.23
CA GLU A 512 2.26 -9.12 15.82
C GLU A 512 2.54 -7.72 15.27
N ALA A 513 1.46 -6.97 14.97
CA ALA A 513 1.57 -5.59 14.54
C ALA A 513 2.23 -4.75 15.64
N GLY A 514 3.30 -4.00 15.32
CA GLY A 514 3.92 -3.13 16.30
C GLY A 514 5.12 -2.34 15.79
N ASN A 515 5.61 -1.45 16.67
CA ASN A 515 6.72 -0.53 16.39
C ASN A 515 7.98 -0.87 17.21
N VAL A 516 8.07 -2.10 17.73
CA VAL A 516 9.15 -2.53 18.63
C VAL A 516 10.42 -2.81 17.83
N VAL A 517 11.47 -2.06 18.12
CA VAL A 517 12.83 -2.41 17.70
C VAL A 517 13.38 -3.45 18.69
N GLY A 518 13.34 -4.72 18.29
CA GLY A 518 13.80 -5.82 19.13
C GLY A 518 15.32 -5.87 19.24
N SER A 519 15.83 -6.53 20.28
CA SER A 519 17.26 -6.83 20.42
C SER A 519 17.80 -7.83 19.37
N SER A 520 16.90 -8.48 18.63
CA SER A 520 17.19 -9.41 17.54
C SER A 520 16.09 -9.33 16.47
N PHE A 521 16.36 -9.85 15.27
CA PHE A 521 15.42 -9.83 14.14
C PHE A 521 14.07 -10.50 14.47
N THR A 522 14.09 -11.61 15.21
CA THR A 522 12.89 -12.35 15.61
C THR A 522 12.06 -11.65 16.68
N GLN A 523 12.64 -10.67 17.38
CA GLN A 523 11.98 -9.90 18.42
C GLN A 523 11.52 -8.51 17.94
N SER A 524 11.90 -8.12 16.72
CA SER A 524 11.39 -6.90 16.10
C SER A 524 9.94 -7.08 15.68
N ALA A 525 9.14 -6.03 15.80
CA ALA A 525 7.78 -5.98 15.29
C ALA A 525 7.73 -5.08 14.04
N PHE A 526 6.82 -5.41 13.14
CA PHE A 526 6.49 -4.61 11.97
C PHE A 526 4.98 -4.39 11.95
N ASN A 527 4.51 -3.44 11.15
CA ASN A 527 3.08 -3.25 10.91
C ASN A 527 2.88 -2.98 9.41
N GLU A 528 2.32 -3.98 8.72
CA GLU A 528 2.11 -3.97 7.26
C GLU A 528 3.27 -3.37 6.44
N PRO A 529 4.50 -3.93 6.51
CA PRO A 529 5.62 -3.40 5.75
C PRO A 529 5.35 -3.48 4.23
N GLY A 530 5.22 -2.33 3.57
CA GLY A 530 4.95 -2.25 2.12
C GLY A 530 6.14 -2.61 1.22
N ASP A 531 7.36 -2.61 1.78
CA ASP A 531 8.59 -2.89 1.05
C ASP A 531 9.74 -3.33 1.95
N SER A 532 10.77 -3.94 1.36
CA SER A 532 12.03 -4.26 2.03
C SER A 532 13.20 -4.03 1.09
N LYS A 533 14.22 -3.28 1.53
CA LYS A 533 15.48 -3.14 0.78
C LYS A 533 16.70 -3.24 1.70
N LEU A 534 17.73 -3.94 1.24
CA LEU A 534 19.01 -4.08 1.95
C LEU A 534 19.92 -2.87 1.76
N ASN A 535 20.78 -2.62 2.75
CA ASN A 535 22.03 -1.86 2.61
C ASN A 535 23.21 -2.84 2.75
N GLU A 536 24.23 -2.74 1.90
CA GLU A 536 25.34 -3.71 1.87
C GLU A 536 26.26 -3.65 3.10
N GLU A 537 26.23 -2.58 3.90
CA GLU A 537 27.16 -2.41 5.02
C GLU A 537 26.47 -1.69 6.18
N ALA A 538 26.02 -2.42 7.21
CA ALA A 538 25.64 -1.81 8.48
C ALA A 538 26.86 -1.84 9.41
N PRO A 539 27.67 -0.76 9.50
CA PRO A 539 28.79 -0.71 10.43
C PRO A 539 28.27 -0.72 11.87
N SER A 540 29.05 -1.31 12.79
CA SER A 540 28.80 -1.19 14.22
C SER A 540 28.89 0.29 14.60
N ALA A 541 27.88 0.81 15.29
CA ALA A 541 27.77 2.23 15.60
C ALA A 541 27.16 2.45 16.98
N TRP A 542 27.55 3.55 17.62
CA TRP A 542 26.91 4.06 18.82
C TRP A 542 26.15 5.35 18.52
N PHE A 543 25.11 5.59 19.30
CA PHE A 543 24.20 6.73 19.21
C PHE A 543 23.97 7.26 20.63
N ILE A 544 23.97 8.58 20.77
CA ILE A 544 23.62 9.27 22.00
C ILE A 544 22.22 9.84 21.85
N THR A 545 21.36 9.52 22.81
CA THR A 545 20.01 10.06 22.92
C THR A 545 19.79 10.63 24.32
N ALA A 546 18.92 11.63 24.45
CA ALA A 546 18.52 12.15 25.75
C ALA A 546 17.02 12.42 25.72
N GLU A 547 16.27 11.55 26.39
CA GLU A 547 14.86 11.80 26.71
C GLU A 547 14.83 12.82 27.86
N ASP A 548 13.96 13.83 27.75
CA ASP A 548 13.79 14.94 28.71
C ASP A 548 14.98 15.89 28.93
N ASN A 549 16.16 15.60 28.36
CA ASN A 549 17.38 16.40 28.49
C ASN A 549 18.03 16.73 27.14
N THR A 550 17.24 17.09 26.12
CA THR A 550 17.71 17.35 24.75
C THR A 550 18.78 18.43 24.63
N TRP A 551 18.84 19.35 25.61
CA TRP A 551 19.90 20.35 25.73
C TRP A 551 21.30 19.73 25.80
N LEU A 552 21.45 18.49 26.28
CA LEU A 552 22.71 17.73 26.30
C LEU A 552 23.26 17.41 24.90
N LEU A 553 22.41 17.37 23.88
CA LEU A 553 22.78 16.96 22.51
C LEU A 553 23.30 18.14 21.66
N GLN A 554 23.25 19.37 22.18
CA GLN A 554 23.58 20.56 21.43
C GLN A 554 25.09 20.68 21.17
N GLY A 555 25.49 20.73 19.89
CA GLY A 555 26.88 20.96 19.49
C GLY A 555 27.79 19.73 19.58
N GLN A 556 27.22 18.53 19.68
CA GLN A 556 27.97 17.29 19.86
C GLN A 556 27.91 16.33 18.67
N CYS A 557 28.86 15.40 18.64
CA CYS A 557 28.80 14.24 17.76
C CYS A 557 27.87 13.19 18.38
N LEU A 558 26.65 13.07 17.85
CA LEU A 558 25.60 12.21 18.41
C LEU A 558 25.72 10.74 17.99
N THR A 559 26.65 10.44 17.07
CA THR A 559 26.84 9.11 16.51
C THR A 559 28.32 8.87 16.24
N GLY A 560 28.79 7.63 16.37
CA GLY A 560 30.13 7.26 15.93
C GLY A 560 30.28 5.79 15.65
N GLU A 561 31.37 5.42 14.99
CA GLU A 561 31.65 4.05 14.58
C GLU A 561 32.37 3.26 15.68
N ILE A 562 32.05 1.97 15.77
CA ILE A 562 32.77 0.97 16.58
C ILE A 562 33.63 0.15 15.62
N LYS A 563 34.91 0.50 15.51
CA LYS A 563 35.86 -0.13 14.56
C LYS A 563 36.40 -1.48 15.04
N ASP A 564 36.46 -1.66 16.36
CA ASP A 564 36.97 -2.88 16.99
C ASP A 564 36.19 -3.16 18.27
N VAL A 565 35.54 -4.31 18.33
CA VAL A 565 34.69 -4.76 19.45
C VAL A 565 35.50 -5.41 20.57
N SER A 566 36.77 -5.74 20.32
CA SER A 566 37.70 -6.27 21.31
C SER A 566 38.27 -5.17 22.23
N CYS A 567 38.08 -3.90 21.84
CA CYS A 567 38.49 -2.73 22.61
C CYS A 567 37.27 -2.03 23.20
N GLN A 568 37.39 -1.53 24.44
CA GLN A 568 36.34 -0.73 25.07
C GLN A 568 36.20 0.60 24.33
N THR A 569 35.01 0.91 23.83
CA THR A 569 34.75 2.16 23.10
C THR A 569 34.53 3.30 24.08
N VAL A 570 35.31 4.37 23.91
CA VAL A 570 35.19 5.61 24.69
C VAL A 570 34.44 6.65 23.86
N ILE A 571 33.33 7.15 24.39
CA ILE A 571 32.50 8.14 23.73
C ILE A 571 32.83 9.52 24.32
N PRO A 572 33.49 10.43 23.56
CA PRO A 572 33.78 11.76 24.04
C PRO A 572 32.50 12.61 24.01
N PHE A 573 32.18 13.24 25.14
CA PHE A 573 30.99 14.05 25.32
C PHE A 573 31.37 15.38 25.99
N GLN A 574 30.93 16.52 25.44
CA GLN A 574 31.27 17.83 25.97
C GLN A 574 30.02 18.53 26.53
N LEU A 575 30.02 18.83 27.82
CA LEU A 575 28.87 19.48 28.47
C LEU A 575 28.55 20.84 27.82
N PRO A 576 27.33 21.03 27.26
CA PRO A 576 26.93 22.29 26.64
C PRO A 576 26.93 23.46 27.64
N GLY A 577 27.29 24.66 27.16
CA GLY A 577 27.43 25.85 28.01
C GLY A 577 26.11 26.36 28.62
N SER A 578 24.98 26.03 28.00
CA SER A 578 23.62 26.37 28.43
C SER A 578 22.98 25.23 29.24
N CYS A 579 23.58 24.90 30.38
CA CYS A 579 23.06 23.87 31.27
C CYS A 579 21.70 24.29 31.88
N VAL A 580 20.66 23.48 31.70
CA VAL A 580 19.28 23.75 32.14
C VAL A 580 18.93 23.02 33.44
N SER A 581 19.67 21.94 33.79
CA SER A 581 19.45 21.12 34.99
C SER A 581 20.76 20.61 35.60
N ALA A 582 20.82 20.53 36.94
CA ALA A 582 21.97 19.97 37.67
C ALA A 582 22.02 18.43 37.61
N GLU A 583 20.88 17.79 37.35
CA GLU A 583 20.75 16.35 37.16
C GLU A 583 20.24 16.08 35.75
N ALA A 584 20.93 15.23 35.00
CA ALA A 584 20.51 14.84 33.67
C ALA A 584 20.86 13.38 33.40
N THR A 585 20.11 12.72 32.53
CA THR A 585 20.38 11.34 32.13
C THR A 585 20.77 11.30 30.67
N LEU A 586 21.94 10.71 30.38
CA LEU A 586 22.42 10.45 29.03
C LEU A 586 22.11 9.00 28.66
N ALA A 587 21.34 8.76 27.60
CA ALA A 587 21.10 7.41 27.09
C ALA A 587 22.07 7.09 25.95
N ILE A 588 22.84 6.02 26.09
CA ILE A 588 23.78 5.55 25.08
C ILE A 588 23.22 4.25 24.50
N LYS A 589 23.02 4.25 23.18
CA LYS A 589 22.56 3.09 22.41
C LYS A 589 23.70 2.65 21.50
N ALA A 590 24.05 1.38 21.51
CA ALA A 590 25.05 0.81 20.63
C ALA A 590 24.44 -0.35 19.83
N CYS A 591 24.65 -0.34 18.52
CA CYS A 591 24.31 -1.42 17.61
C CYS A 591 25.61 -2.06 17.13
N LEU A 592 25.82 -3.32 17.51
CA LEU A 592 26.97 -4.11 17.09
C LEU A 592 26.57 -5.00 15.91
N TYR A 593 27.34 -4.97 14.84
CA TYR A 593 27.30 -5.95 13.77
C TYR A 593 28.57 -6.80 13.83
N TYR A 594 28.43 -8.12 14.01
CA TYR A 594 29.57 -9.03 14.15
C TYR A 594 29.29 -10.38 13.48
N CYS A 595 30.35 -11.05 13.04
CA CYS A 595 30.27 -12.38 12.43
C CYS A 595 31.06 -13.38 13.28
N SER A 596 30.46 -14.53 13.59
CA SER A 596 31.12 -15.57 14.39
C SER A 596 32.26 -16.22 13.60
N LYS A 597 33.40 -16.45 14.25
CA LYS A 597 34.60 -17.01 13.62
C LYS A 597 34.31 -18.45 13.16
N GLY A 598 34.24 -18.67 11.85
CA GLY A 598 33.95 -20.00 11.25
C GLY A 598 32.49 -20.25 10.88
N SER A 599 31.60 -19.27 11.05
CA SER A 599 30.23 -19.30 10.51
C SER A 599 30.07 -18.26 9.41
N SER A 600 29.26 -18.54 8.40
CA SER A 600 28.85 -17.55 7.38
C SER A 600 27.70 -16.66 7.84
N ALA A 601 27.22 -16.82 9.08
CA ALA A 601 26.17 -16.01 9.67
C ALA A 601 26.75 -14.82 10.46
N CYS A 602 26.25 -13.62 10.15
CA CYS A 602 26.52 -12.41 10.91
C CYS A 602 25.27 -12.04 11.72
N MET A 603 25.47 -11.53 12.93
CA MET A 603 24.43 -11.18 13.89
C MET A 603 24.51 -9.70 14.24
N MET A 604 23.35 -9.09 14.51
CA MET A 604 23.25 -7.75 15.09
C MET A 604 22.86 -7.88 16.57
N ALA A 605 23.56 -7.19 17.46
CA ALA A 605 23.21 -7.09 18.87
C ALA A 605 23.06 -5.61 19.26
N GLY A 606 21.91 -5.25 19.85
CA GLY A 606 21.66 -3.92 20.40
C GLY A 606 21.86 -3.90 21.90
N VAL A 607 22.53 -2.86 22.42
CA VAL A 607 22.65 -2.58 23.85
C VAL A 607 22.26 -1.14 24.11
N SER A 608 21.44 -0.92 25.13
CA SER A 608 21.02 0.40 25.58
C SER A 608 21.26 0.51 27.08
N PHE A 609 21.89 1.59 27.52
CA PHE A 609 22.02 1.90 28.94
C PHE A 609 21.92 3.41 29.17
N SER A 610 21.54 3.76 30.40
CA SER A 610 21.38 5.14 30.84
C SER A 610 22.48 5.49 31.83
N GLN A 611 23.18 6.58 31.56
CA GLN A 611 24.22 7.14 32.42
C GLN A 611 23.67 8.40 33.11
N PRO A 612 23.39 8.35 34.43
CA PRO A 612 23.07 9.55 35.18
C PRO A 612 24.30 10.46 35.28
N LEU A 613 24.10 11.76 35.10
CA LEU A 613 25.10 12.81 35.17
C LEU A 613 24.72 13.81 36.25
N GLN A 614 25.69 14.17 37.10
CA GLN A 614 25.61 15.23 38.09
C GLN A 614 26.50 16.38 37.64
N VAL A 615 25.89 17.51 37.27
CA VAL A 615 26.62 18.67 36.73
C VAL A 615 26.91 19.63 37.88
N THR A 616 28.09 19.52 38.49
CA THR A 616 28.53 20.47 39.53
C THR A 616 29.04 21.78 38.91
N GLY A 617 28.71 22.90 39.56
CA GLY A 617 28.75 24.26 38.99
C GLY A 617 30.09 24.84 38.52
N THR A 618 31.16 24.04 38.39
CA THR A 618 32.50 24.48 37.97
C THR A 618 33.01 23.87 36.66
N ASP A 619 32.36 22.85 36.09
CA ASP A 619 32.92 22.08 34.96
C ASP A 619 32.30 22.42 33.58
N ARG A 620 32.07 23.72 33.31
CA ARG A 620 31.48 24.19 32.04
C ARG A 620 32.48 24.05 30.89
N GLY A 621 32.09 23.37 29.81
CA GLY A 621 32.95 23.10 28.65
C GLY A 621 33.98 21.99 28.87
N SER A 622 33.94 21.30 30.01
CA SER A 622 34.78 20.12 30.27
C SER A 622 34.38 18.97 29.34
N SER A 623 35.39 18.26 28.83
CA SER A 623 35.17 17.02 28.09
C SER A 623 35.08 15.87 29.10
N ALA A 624 33.92 15.24 29.16
CA ALA A 624 33.74 13.99 29.89
C ALA A 624 33.88 12.82 28.91
N GLN A 625 34.57 11.78 29.34
CA GLN A 625 34.63 10.52 28.60
C GLN A 625 33.64 9.56 29.24
N VAL A 626 32.71 9.04 28.45
CA VAL A 626 31.78 8.00 28.89
C VAL A 626 32.22 6.69 28.26
N GLU A 627 32.52 5.71 29.11
CA GLU A 627 32.89 4.38 28.66
C GLU A 627 31.64 3.54 28.37
N LEU A 628 31.65 2.82 27.24
CA LEU A 628 30.66 1.79 27.01
C LEU A 628 30.94 0.62 27.96
N THR A 629 30.16 0.49 29.03
CA THR A 629 30.37 -0.52 30.09
C THR A 629 30.03 -1.95 29.66
N HIS A 630 29.44 -2.13 28.48
CA HIS A 630 29.14 -3.44 27.93
C HIS A 630 30.28 -3.95 27.04
N THR A 631 30.98 -5.01 27.47
CA THR A 631 31.96 -5.71 26.65
C THR A 631 31.24 -6.69 25.72
N PHE A 632 31.35 -6.49 24.41
CA PHE A 632 30.80 -7.42 23.42
C PHE A 632 31.73 -8.64 23.31
N VAL A 633 31.57 -9.61 24.21
CA VAL A 633 32.40 -10.81 24.20
C VAL A 633 32.04 -11.68 22.99
N THR A 634 32.99 -11.85 22.07
CA THR A 634 32.85 -12.81 20.97
C THR A 634 33.14 -14.22 21.50
N ASN A 635 32.12 -15.05 21.68
CA ASN A 635 32.31 -16.50 21.83
C ASN A 635 32.43 -17.17 20.46
#